data_AF-V5H284-F1
#
_entry.id   AF-V5H284-F1
#
_cell.length_a   1.000
_cell.length_b   1.000
_cell.length_c   1.000
_cell.angle_alpha   90.00
_cell.angle_beta   90.00
_cell.angle_gamma   90.00
#
_symmetry.space_group_name_H-M   'P 1'
#
loop_
_entity.id
_entity.type
_entity.pdbx_description
1 polymer ?
#
loop_
_entity_poly.entity_id
_entity_poly.type
_entity_poly.pdbx_seq_one_letter_code
_entity_poly.pdbx_strand_id
1 'polypeptide(L)'
;MQTLNHILLATMQIKLLCSFLLVTLVGCTEFGTTGTVPAICKEDPPQEQGRANHRGWFYDYKIDSCLFLLFGAPQAVNEKVNRFETIENCSKTCRPHVKSFCFDEPPKASHGIPRSKWFYNSTQAKCFMFSIDGQAPENTNAFDTEAQCNKTCRDPDYGPCAKPLPGTVQYN
;
A
#
# COMPACT_ATOMS: atom_id res chain seq x y z
N MET A 1 42.76 -5.63 -5.24
CA MET A 1 41.97 -6.86 -4.94
C MET A 1 42.00 -7.29 -3.47
N GLN A 2 42.98 -6.89 -2.65
CA GLN A 2 43.01 -7.24 -1.21
C GLN A 2 42.05 -6.43 -0.32
N THR A 3 41.69 -5.18 -0.69
CA THR A 3 40.82 -4.33 0.14
C THR A 3 39.34 -4.72 0.06
N LEU A 4 38.86 -5.21 -1.08
CA LEU A 4 37.46 -5.64 -1.25
C LEU A 4 37.16 -6.95 -0.50
N ASN A 5 38.10 -7.90 -0.48
CA ASN A 5 37.97 -9.14 0.28
C ASN A 5 38.01 -8.93 1.80
N HIS A 6 38.81 -7.97 2.30
CA HIS A 6 38.81 -7.59 3.72
C HIS A 6 37.49 -6.93 4.15
N ILE A 7 36.86 -6.14 3.28
CA ILE A 7 35.54 -5.53 3.55
C ILE A 7 34.43 -6.61 3.49
N LEU A 8 34.49 -7.55 2.55
CA LEU A 8 33.55 -8.68 2.48
C LEU A 8 33.68 -9.62 3.70
N LEU A 9 34.90 -9.90 4.17
CA LEU A 9 35.15 -10.68 5.38
C LEU A 9 34.65 -9.95 6.65
N ALA A 10 34.88 -8.64 6.75
CA ALA A 10 34.39 -7.83 7.87
C ALA A 10 32.85 -7.71 7.90
N THR A 11 32.21 -7.56 6.74
CA THR A 11 30.74 -7.48 6.63
C THR A 11 30.05 -8.83 6.84
N MET A 12 30.70 -9.95 6.54
CA MET A 12 30.21 -11.29 6.89
C MET A 12 30.35 -11.61 8.38
N GLN A 13 31.40 -11.12 9.05
CA GLN A 13 31.56 -11.30 10.51
C GLN A 13 30.55 -10.47 11.32
N ILE A 14 30.21 -9.27 10.87
CA ILE A 14 29.23 -8.40 11.54
C ILE A 14 27.81 -8.97 11.46
N LYS A 15 27.43 -9.59 10.33
CA LYS A 15 26.11 -10.25 10.19
C LYS A 15 25.96 -11.48 11.09
N LEU A 16 27.05 -12.23 11.33
CA LEU A 16 27.05 -13.40 12.21
C LEU A 16 27.04 -13.01 13.71
N LEU A 17 27.62 -11.86 14.08
CA LEU A 17 27.63 -11.39 15.47
C LEU A 17 26.26 -10.83 15.91
N CYS A 18 25.45 -10.30 15.00
CA CYS A 18 24.07 -9.90 15.30
C CYS A 18 23.11 -11.09 15.47
N SER A 19 23.48 -12.31 15.07
CA SER A 19 22.64 -13.51 15.25
C SER A 19 22.91 -14.28 16.54
N PHE A 20 23.92 -13.91 17.34
CA PHE A 20 24.28 -14.65 18.56
C PHE A 20 24.21 -13.86 19.89
N LEU A 21 23.71 -12.62 19.91
CA LEU A 21 23.70 -11.79 21.13
C LEU A 21 22.33 -11.32 21.66
N LEU A 22 21.20 -11.80 21.14
CA LEU A 22 19.87 -11.50 21.73
C LEU A 22 18.94 -12.72 21.77
N VAL A 23 19.39 -13.82 22.37
CA VAL A 23 18.48 -14.83 22.93
C VAL A 23 18.27 -14.53 24.43
N THR A 24 17.76 -13.33 24.71
CA THR A 24 17.26 -12.94 26.04
C THR A 24 15.89 -12.27 25.88
N LEU A 25 14.84 -13.08 26.07
CA LEU A 25 13.49 -12.73 26.49
C LEU A 25 12.60 -11.74 25.70
N VAL A 26 12.99 -11.22 24.54
CA VAL A 26 12.03 -10.53 23.65
C VAL A 26 12.32 -10.96 22.22
N GLY A 27 11.32 -11.59 21.58
CA GLY A 27 11.43 -12.12 20.23
C GLY A 27 11.95 -11.08 19.24
N CYS A 28 12.72 -11.55 18.25
CA CYS A 28 13.12 -10.75 17.10
C CYS A 28 11.86 -10.25 16.38
N THR A 29 11.44 -9.02 16.66
CA THR A 29 10.52 -8.32 15.77
C THR A 29 11.32 -7.98 14.52
N GLU A 30 11.02 -8.63 13.41
CA GLU A 30 11.39 -8.13 12.10
C GLU A 30 10.94 -6.67 12.04
N PHE A 31 11.90 -5.73 12.01
CA PHE A 31 11.60 -4.32 11.83
C PHE A 31 11.25 -4.09 10.36
N GLY A 32 10.11 -4.64 9.94
CA GLY A 32 9.37 -4.06 8.84
C GLY A 32 8.96 -2.67 9.31
N THR A 33 9.40 -1.64 8.62
CA THR A 33 8.89 -0.28 8.78
C THR A 33 7.41 -0.28 8.39
N THR A 34 6.55 -0.73 9.31
CA THR A 34 5.12 -0.45 9.26
C THR A 34 4.99 1.06 9.44
N GLY A 35 4.74 1.78 8.34
CA GLY A 35 4.55 3.22 8.40
C GLY A 35 3.53 3.56 9.48
N THR A 36 3.89 4.45 10.40
CA THR A 36 3.01 4.82 11.51
C THR A 36 1.73 5.45 10.95
N VAL A 37 0.58 4.84 11.22
CA VAL A 37 -0.72 5.39 10.81
C VAL A 37 -0.93 6.74 11.52
N PRO A 38 -1.15 7.85 10.78
CA PRO A 38 -1.39 9.16 11.40
C PRO A 38 -2.60 9.14 12.34
N ALA A 39 -2.54 9.93 13.43
CA ALA A 39 -3.61 9.99 14.42
C ALA A 39 -4.97 10.38 13.80
N ILE A 40 -4.97 11.24 12.78
CA ILE A 40 -6.19 11.64 12.04
C ILE A 40 -6.96 10.44 11.48
N CYS A 41 -6.29 9.33 11.17
CA CYS A 41 -6.93 8.12 10.65
C CYS A 41 -7.67 7.32 11.75
N LYS A 42 -7.66 7.77 13.00
CA LYS A 42 -8.46 7.18 14.09
C LYS A 42 -9.60 8.08 14.56
N GLU A 43 -9.66 9.30 14.04
CA GLU A 43 -10.68 10.29 14.38
C GLU A 43 -11.92 10.09 13.50
N ASP A 44 -13.07 10.55 13.98
CA ASP A 44 -14.27 10.68 13.17
C ASP A 44 -14.08 11.77 12.08
N PRO A 45 -14.82 11.73 10.95
CA PRO A 45 -14.79 12.82 9.98
C PRO A 45 -15.18 14.15 10.63
N PRO A 46 -14.61 15.28 10.19
CA PRO A 46 -14.91 16.58 10.78
C PRO A 46 -16.40 16.94 10.65
N GLN A 47 -17.01 17.36 11.76
CA GLN A 47 -18.35 17.93 11.74
C GLN A 47 -18.28 19.39 11.27
N GLU A 48 -18.90 19.67 10.12
CA GLU A 48 -18.87 20.99 9.49
C GLU A 48 -20.23 21.67 9.60
N GLN A 49 -20.21 22.96 9.94
CA GLN A 49 -21.44 23.75 10.12
C GLN A 49 -22.04 24.26 8.81
N GLY A 50 -21.26 24.22 7.72
CA GLY A 50 -21.72 24.67 6.41
C GLY A 50 -22.80 23.77 5.82
N ARG A 51 -23.52 24.27 4.81
CA ARG A 51 -24.62 23.57 4.12
C ARG A 51 -24.28 23.17 2.68
N ALA A 52 -22.99 23.19 2.34
CA ALA A 52 -22.55 22.79 1.02
C ALA A 52 -22.51 21.25 0.90
N ASN A 53 -22.41 20.75 -0.33
CA ASN A 53 -22.34 19.31 -0.64
C ASN A 53 -20.99 19.01 -1.31
N HIS A 54 -19.90 19.15 -0.56
CA HIS A 54 -18.56 18.89 -1.08
C HIS A 54 -18.22 17.42 -0.99
N ARG A 55 -17.90 16.80 -2.13
CA ARG A 55 -17.46 15.42 -2.19
C ARG A 55 -16.11 15.27 -1.48
N GLY A 56 -15.97 14.22 -0.68
CA GLY A 56 -14.70 13.86 -0.08
C GLY A 56 -14.73 12.44 0.47
N TRP A 57 -13.63 12.08 1.11
CA TRP A 57 -13.43 10.78 1.73
C TRP A 57 -12.94 10.94 3.16
N PHE A 58 -13.30 10.00 4.03
CA PHE A 58 -12.70 9.84 5.34
C PHE A 58 -12.35 8.37 5.53
N TYR A 59 -11.37 8.09 6.37
CA TYR A 59 -10.95 6.73 6.67
C TYR A 59 -11.69 6.18 7.89
N ASP A 60 -12.37 5.05 7.75
CA ASP A 60 -12.95 4.29 8.85
C ASP A 60 -11.97 3.17 9.25
N TYR A 61 -11.31 3.36 10.39
CA TYR A 61 -10.33 2.39 10.91
C TYR A 61 -10.94 1.06 11.34
N LYS A 62 -12.25 0.99 11.61
CA LYS A 62 -12.91 -0.24 12.08
C LYS A 62 -13.03 -1.27 10.96
N ILE A 63 -13.13 -0.79 9.73
CA ILE A 63 -13.27 -1.61 8.53
C ILE A 63 -12.10 -1.45 7.56
N ASP A 64 -11.07 -0.69 7.96
CA ASP A 64 -9.90 -0.36 7.15
C ASP A 64 -10.24 0.17 5.74
N SER A 65 -11.16 1.14 5.65
CA SER A 65 -11.64 1.62 4.35
C SER A 65 -11.86 3.12 4.30
N CYS A 66 -11.58 3.70 3.13
CA CYS A 66 -11.88 5.08 2.81
C CYS A 66 -13.30 5.19 2.27
N LEU A 67 -14.19 5.81 3.05
CA LEU A 67 -15.60 5.96 2.74
C LEU A 67 -15.91 7.36 2.21
N PHE A 68 -16.86 7.41 1.27
CA PHE A 68 -17.35 8.67 0.71
C PHE A 68 -18.24 9.42 1.71
N LEU A 69 -18.10 10.74 1.74
CA LEU A 69 -18.97 11.64 2.50
C LEU A 69 -19.21 12.95 1.73
N LEU A 70 -20.40 13.54 1.93
CA LEU A 70 -20.69 14.92 1.53
C LEU A 70 -20.42 15.85 2.71
N PHE A 71 -19.38 16.66 2.59
CA PHE A 71 -18.92 17.62 3.59
C PHE A 71 -19.65 18.96 3.45
N GLY A 72 -19.99 19.55 4.60
CA GLY A 72 -20.75 20.79 4.71
C GLY A 72 -20.02 22.05 4.26
N ALA A 73 -18.69 22.00 4.14
CA ALA A 73 -17.83 23.12 3.76
C ALA A 73 -16.81 22.71 2.68
N PRO A 74 -16.29 23.66 1.88
CA PRO A 74 -15.25 23.38 0.88
C PRO A 74 -13.99 22.79 1.48
N GLN A 75 -13.64 23.23 2.70
CA GLN A 75 -12.46 22.82 3.44
C GLN A 75 -12.82 22.72 4.93
N ALA A 76 -12.10 21.85 5.64
CA ALA A 76 -12.20 21.82 7.09
C ALA A 76 -11.53 23.06 7.71
N VAL A 77 -11.99 23.45 8.90
CA VAL A 77 -11.40 24.57 9.65
C VAL A 77 -9.95 24.29 10.06
N ASN A 78 -9.60 23.01 10.25
CA ASN A 78 -8.25 22.53 10.52
C ASN A 78 -7.81 21.61 9.38
N GLU A 79 -6.58 21.77 8.89
CA GLU A 79 -6.00 20.96 7.81
C GLU A 79 -5.66 19.53 8.26
N LYS A 80 -5.51 19.29 9.57
CA LYS A 80 -5.17 17.97 10.14
C LYS A 80 -6.43 17.26 10.65
N VAL A 81 -7.28 16.85 9.72
CA VAL A 81 -8.54 16.14 10.01
C VAL A 81 -8.68 14.89 9.16
N ASN A 82 -9.58 14.00 9.54
CA ASN A 82 -9.95 12.82 8.74
C ASN A 82 -10.84 13.20 7.55
N ARG A 83 -10.28 13.96 6.60
CA ARG A 83 -10.95 14.40 5.37
C ARG A 83 -9.94 14.48 4.24
N PHE A 84 -10.28 13.86 3.12
CA PHE A 84 -9.43 13.78 1.93
C PHE A 84 -10.23 14.14 0.68
N GLU A 85 -9.56 14.74 -0.29
CA GLU A 85 -10.14 15.12 -1.60
C GLU A 85 -10.16 13.99 -2.62
N THR A 86 -9.44 12.89 -2.37
CA THR A 86 -9.46 11.70 -3.24
C THR A 86 -9.37 10.44 -2.37
N ILE A 87 -9.97 9.35 -2.86
CA ILE A 87 -9.83 8.03 -2.22
C ILE A 87 -8.37 7.56 -2.19
N GLU A 88 -7.58 7.94 -3.20
CA GLU A 88 -6.17 7.61 -3.32
C GLU A 88 -5.34 8.26 -2.22
N ASN A 89 -5.52 9.57 -1.97
CA ASN A 89 -4.85 10.26 -0.87
C ASN A 89 -5.26 9.66 0.48
N CYS A 90 -6.56 9.41 0.69
CA CYS A 90 -7.04 8.74 1.89
C CYS A 90 -6.35 7.38 2.10
N SER A 91 -6.31 6.54 1.06
CA SER A 91 -5.77 5.19 1.15
C SER A 91 -4.25 5.20 1.37
N LYS A 92 -3.50 6.03 0.64
CA LYS A 92 -2.06 6.19 0.83
C LYS A 92 -1.70 6.70 2.22
N THR A 93 -2.51 7.60 2.79
CA THR A 93 -2.25 8.17 4.12
C THR A 93 -2.62 7.21 5.24
N CYS A 94 -3.79 6.58 5.17
CA CYS A 94 -4.34 5.83 6.30
C CYS A 94 -4.16 4.31 6.20
N ARG A 95 -3.70 3.78 5.06
CA ARG A 95 -3.52 2.33 4.84
C ARG A 95 -2.08 1.98 4.48
N PRO A 96 -1.09 2.28 5.34
CA PRO A 96 0.33 2.08 5.06
C PRO A 96 0.76 0.61 4.98
N HIS A 97 -0.12 -0.32 5.36
CA HIS A 97 0.10 -1.75 5.19
C HIS A 97 -0.08 -2.20 3.73
N VAL A 98 -0.78 -1.41 2.91
CA VAL A 98 -0.80 -1.55 1.44
C VAL A 98 0.28 -0.64 0.86
N LYS A 99 1.03 -1.12 -0.13
CA LYS A 99 2.03 -0.27 -0.79
C LYS A 99 1.34 0.91 -1.46
N SER A 100 1.82 2.13 -1.23
CA SER A 100 1.17 3.35 -1.73
C SER A 100 0.98 3.34 -3.25
N PHE A 101 1.94 2.78 -3.99
CA PHE A 101 1.85 2.66 -5.44
C PHE A 101 0.71 1.77 -5.92
N CYS A 102 0.14 0.91 -5.07
CA CYS A 102 -1.04 0.10 -5.43
C CYS A 102 -2.27 0.97 -5.72
N PHE A 103 -2.29 2.21 -5.22
CA PHE A 103 -3.37 3.15 -5.46
C PHE A 103 -3.11 4.10 -6.66
N ASP A 104 -1.93 4.00 -7.29
CA ASP A 104 -1.58 4.82 -8.46
C ASP A 104 -2.25 4.29 -9.74
N GLU A 105 -2.41 5.15 -10.73
CA GLU A 105 -2.64 4.68 -12.11
C GLU A 105 -1.46 3.82 -12.59
N PRO A 106 -1.71 2.84 -13.49
CA PRO A 106 -0.61 2.11 -14.12
C PRO A 106 0.33 3.09 -14.86
N PRO A 107 1.65 2.87 -14.80
CA PRO A 107 2.61 3.75 -15.45
C PRO A 107 2.39 3.79 -16.97
N LYS A 108 2.47 4.99 -17.53
CA LYS A 108 2.52 5.22 -18.97
C LYS A 108 3.98 5.27 -19.36
N ALA A 109 4.44 4.36 -20.20
CA ALA A 109 5.80 4.42 -20.74
C ALA A 109 5.76 4.90 -22.18
N SER A 110 6.80 5.64 -22.58
CA SER A 110 6.80 6.43 -23.82
C SER A 110 7.50 5.77 -24.99
N HIS A 111 8.39 4.80 -24.75
CA HIS A 111 9.22 4.19 -25.79
C HIS A 111 9.58 2.74 -25.46
N GLY A 112 9.40 1.84 -26.43
CA GLY A 112 9.85 0.45 -26.37
C GLY A 112 8.89 -0.52 -27.03
N ILE A 113 9.21 -1.81 -26.96
CA ILE A 113 8.33 -2.87 -27.45
C ILE A 113 7.15 -3.00 -26.46
N PRO A 114 5.89 -3.07 -26.94
CA PRO A 114 4.73 -3.29 -26.10
C PRO A 114 4.85 -4.60 -25.30
N ARG A 115 4.51 -4.54 -24.02
CA ARG A 115 4.49 -5.69 -23.10
C ARG A 115 3.18 -5.72 -22.34
N SER A 116 2.59 -6.91 -22.26
CA SER A 116 1.46 -7.16 -21.35
C SER A 116 1.97 -7.19 -19.91
N LYS A 117 1.32 -6.41 -19.06
CA LYS A 117 1.54 -6.33 -17.61
C LYS A 117 0.19 -6.40 -16.90
N TRP A 118 0.24 -6.52 -15.58
CA TRP A 118 -0.92 -6.46 -14.71
C TRP A 118 -0.84 -5.21 -13.83
N PHE A 119 -1.97 -4.55 -13.61
CA PHE A 119 -2.07 -3.46 -12.63
C PHE A 119 -3.24 -3.73 -11.70
N TYR A 120 -3.14 -3.23 -10.48
CA TYR A 120 -4.20 -3.32 -9.51
C TYR A 120 -5.16 -2.14 -9.64
N ASN A 121 -6.45 -2.43 -9.84
CA ASN A 121 -7.50 -1.43 -9.76
C ASN A 121 -8.18 -1.51 -8.39
N SER A 122 -7.87 -0.55 -7.53
CA SER A 122 -8.37 -0.49 -6.15
C SER A 122 -9.89 -0.29 -6.07
N THR A 123 -10.51 0.40 -7.04
CA THR A 123 -11.97 0.58 -7.08
C THR A 123 -12.71 -0.74 -7.31
N GLN A 124 -12.15 -1.63 -8.12
CA GLN A 124 -12.72 -2.93 -8.45
C GLN A 124 -12.14 -4.08 -7.62
N ALA A 125 -11.19 -3.79 -6.72
CA ALA A 125 -10.43 -4.77 -5.96
C ALA A 125 -9.90 -5.92 -6.83
N LYS A 126 -9.39 -5.60 -8.03
CA LYS A 126 -9.00 -6.61 -9.03
C LYS A 126 -7.77 -6.20 -9.83
N CYS A 127 -6.96 -7.19 -10.16
CA CYS A 127 -5.84 -7.04 -11.08
C CYS A 127 -6.31 -7.18 -12.53
N PHE A 128 -5.97 -6.21 -13.37
CA PHE A 128 -6.30 -6.19 -14.79
C PHE A 128 -5.04 -6.20 -15.64
N MET A 129 -5.10 -6.88 -16.77
CA MET A 129 -4.05 -6.83 -17.77
C MET A 129 -4.11 -5.51 -18.53
N PHE A 130 -2.95 -4.91 -18.78
CA PHE A 130 -2.79 -3.72 -19.63
C PHE A 130 -1.51 -3.85 -20.47
N SER A 131 -1.40 -3.03 -21.51
CA SER A 131 -0.19 -2.95 -22.34
C SER A 131 0.61 -1.72 -21.96
N ILE A 132 1.93 -1.88 -21.80
CA ILE A 132 2.89 -0.80 -21.57
C ILE A 132 4.01 -0.89 -22.60
N ASP A 133 4.47 0.24 -23.12
CA ASP A 133 5.61 0.28 -24.03
C ASP A 133 6.93 0.25 -23.26
N GLY A 134 7.82 -0.70 -23.54
CA GLY A 134 9.09 -0.77 -22.82
C GLY A 134 8.96 -1.36 -21.42
N GLN A 135 9.77 -0.87 -20.47
CA GLN A 135 9.90 -1.45 -19.13
C GLN A 135 9.17 -0.57 -18.11
N ALA A 136 8.38 -1.17 -17.24
CA ALA A 136 7.77 -0.45 -16.12
C ALA A 136 8.85 -0.03 -15.10
N PRO A 137 8.80 1.19 -14.57
CA PRO A 137 9.68 1.59 -13.47
C PRO A 137 9.47 0.68 -12.25
N GLU A 138 10.50 0.55 -11.42
CA GLU A 138 10.39 -0.16 -10.15
C GLU A 138 9.40 0.53 -9.20
N ASN A 139 8.77 -0.25 -8.30
CA ASN A 139 7.81 0.24 -7.30
C ASN A 139 6.63 1.01 -7.91
N THR A 140 6.12 0.55 -9.06
CA THR A 140 4.93 1.09 -9.70
C THR A 140 3.79 0.07 -9.70
N ASN A 141 2.57 0.52 -10.01
CA ASN A 141 1.41 -0.35 -10.19
C ASN A 141 1.47 -1.14 -11.51
N ALA A 142 2.53 -1.92 -11.70
CA ALA A 142 2.76 -2.73 -12.89
C ALA A 142 3.54 -4.00 -12.53
N PHE A 143 2.95 -5.15 -12.85
CA PHE A 143 3.46 -6.47 -12.47
C PHE A 143 3.57 -7.38 -13.69
N ASP A 144 4.50 -8.32 -13.65
CA ASP A 144 4.69 -9.29 -14.74
C ASP A 144 3.58 -10.34 -14.77
N THR A 145 2.97 -10.65 -13.62
CA THR A 145 1.96 -11.68 -13.47
C THR A 145 0.78 -11.22 -12.61
N GLU A 146 -0.40 -11.79 -12.85
CA GLU A 146 -1.57 -11.56 -12.02
C GLU A 146 -1.32 -11.96 -10.56
N ALA A 147 -0.61 -13.08 -10.34
CA ALA A 147 -0.28 -13.56 -9.00
C ALA A 147 0.59 -12.57 -8.21
N GLN A 148 1.57 -11.94 -8.85
CA GLN A 148 2.38 -10.88 -8.20
C GLN A 148 1.53 -9.65 -7.88
N CYS A 149 0.66 -9.23 -8.80
CA CYS A 149 -0.27 -8.12 -8.56
C CYS A 149 -1.20 -8.42 -7.37
N ASN A 150 -1.80 -9.60 -7.35
CA ASN A 150 -2.69 -10.03 -6.27
C ASN A 150 -1.96 -10.04 -4.93
N LYS A 151 -0.80 -10.70 -4.86
CA LYS A 151 -0.02 -10.80 -3.63
C LYS A 151 0.49 -9.44 -3.12
N THR A 152 0.84 -8.52 -4.01
CA THR A 152 1.46 -7.23 -3.63
C THR A 152 0.42 -6.18 -3.28
N CYS A 153 -0.72 -6.16 -3.98
CA CYS A 153 -1.70 -5.09 -3.86
C CYS A 153 -3.09 -5.59 -3.47
N ARG A 154 -3.69 -6.53 -4.23
CA ARG A 154 -5.08 -6.96 -4.00
C ARG A 154 -5.27 -7.58 -2.61
N ASP A 155 -4.43 -8.54 -2.25
CA ASP A 155 -4.61 -9.31 -1.02
C ASP A 155 -4.36 -8.46 0.24
N PRO A 156 -3.33 -7.60 0.29
CA PRO A 156 -3.18 -6.63 1.38
C PRO A 156 -4.34 -5.64 1.46
N ASP A 157 -4.83 -5.14 0.31
CA ASP A 157 -5.92 -4.16 0.27
C ASP A 157 -7.27 -4.79 0.69
N TYR A 158 -7.62 -5.95 0.12
CA TYR A 158 -8.90 -6.60 0.41
C TYR A 158 -8.87 -7.39 1.74
N GLY A 159 -7.68 -7.56 2.33
CA GLY A 159 -7.47 -8.15 3.64
C GLY A 159 -8.15 -9.53 3.77
N PRO A 160 -8.93 -9.77 4.84
CA PRO A 160 -9.64 -11.04 5.03
C PRO A 160 -10.55 -11.44 3.86
N CYS A 161 -11.09 -10.47 3.12
CA CYS A 161 -12.01 -10.71 2.01
C CYS A 161 -11.31 -11.25 0.76
N ALA A 162 -9.97 -11.20 0.67
CA ALA A 162 -9.23 -11.82 -0.42
C ALA A 162 -9.15 -13.36 -0.31
N LYS A 163 -9.48 -13.92 0.85
CA LYS A 163 -9.45 -15.38 1.05
C LYS A 163 -10.62 -16.04 0.32
N PRO A 164 -10.42 -17.23 -0.28
CA PRO A 164 -11.52 -18.04 -0.79
C PRO A 164 -12.57 -18.29 0.30
N LEU A 165 -13.85 -18.32 -0.09
CA LEU A 165 -14.91 -18.64 0.86
C LEU A 165 -14.73 -20.08 1.39
N PRO A 166 -15.02 -20.33 2.67
CA PRO A 166 -14.97 -21.68 3.22
C PRO A 166 -15.86 -22.62 2.39
N GLY A 167 -15.27 -23.71 1.88
CA GLY A 167 -15.99 -24.72 1.08
C GLY A 167 -15.84 -24.57 -0.44
N THR A 168 -15.31 -23.45 -0.94
CA THR A 168 -14.87 -23.37 -2.36
C THR A 168 -13.40 -23.79 -2.43
N VAL A 169 -13.15 -25.10 -2.54
CA VAL A 169 -11.82 -25.60 -2.90
C VAL A 169 -11.54 -25.11 -4.33
N GLN A 170 -10.55 -24.23 -4.50
CA GLN A 170 -10.02 -23.96 -5.84
C GLN A 170 -9.16 -25.16 -6.25
N TYR A 171 -9.72 -26.02 -7.08
CA TYR A 171 -8.96 -27.03 -7.80
C TYR A 171 -8.16 -26.32 -8.89
N ASN A 172 -6.92 -25.96 -8.57
CA ASN A 172 -5.90 -25.64 -9.57
C ASN A 172 -4.72 -26.59 -9.39
#